data_AF-A0A5B9MG44-F1
#
_entry.id   AF-A0A5B9MG44-F1
#
_cell.length_a   1.000
_cell.length_b   1.000
_cell.length_c   1.000
_cell.angle_alpha   90.00
_cell.angle_beta   90.00
_cell.angle_gamma   90.00
#
_symmetry.space_group_name_H-M   'P 1'
#
loop_
_entity.id
_entity.type
_entity.pdbx_description
1 polymer ?
#
loop_
_entity_poly.entity_id
_entity_poly.type
_entity_poly.pdbx_seq_one_letter_code
_entity_poly.pdbx_strand_id
1 'polypeptide(L)' 'MPKALCLFSLVASILVVSLFIEDAAASLAGQTSLAVLGGASLMMDLTFAILGCVLAYLSWSTYREQR' A
#
# COMPACT_ATOMS: atom_id res chain seq x y z
N MET A 1 17.84 -11.61 13.99
CA MET A 1 17.24 -12.14 12.75
C MET A 1 15.77 -11.73 12.46
N PRO A 2 15.01 -11.02 13.33
CA PRO A 2 13.68 -10.50 12.94
C PRO A 2 13.69 -9.10 12.26
N LYS A 3 14.78 -8.33 12.39
CA LYS A 3 14.89 -6.95 11.88
C LYS A 3 14.80 -6.82 10.35
N ALA A 4 15.40 -7.74 9.59
CA ALA A 4 15.43 -7.68 8.13
C ALA A 4 14.04 -7.97 7.51
N LEU A 5 13.30 -8.92 8.09
CA LEU A 5 11.96 -9.28 7.63
C LEU A 5 10.94 -8.16 7.86
N CYS A 6 11.03 -7.47 9.00
CA CYS A 6 10.16 -6.32 9.31
C CYS A 6 10.42 -5.12 8.39
N LEU A 7 11.69 -4.88 8.03
CA LEU A 7 12.06 -3.82 7.08
C LEU A 7 11.56 -4.15 5.67
N PHE A 8 11.64 -5.41 5.25
CA PHE A 8 11.07 -5.86 3.98
C PHE A 8 9.54 -5.73 3.95
N SER A 9 8.82 -6.10 5.02
CA SER A 9 7.36 -5.94 5.08
C SER A 9 6.93 -4.48 5.08
N LEU A 10 7.71 -3.61 5.72
CA LEU A 10 7.50 -2.16 5.69
C LEU A 10 7.62 -1.62 4.25
N VAL A 11 8.70 -1.97 3.55
CA VAL A 11 8.91 -1.52 2.16
C VAL A 11 7.83 -2.06 1.24
N ALA A 12 7.49 -3.35 1.35
CA ALA A 12 6.43 -3.97 0.55
C ALA A 12 5.06 -3.32 0.79
N SER A 13 4.69 -3.07 2.06
CA SER A 13 3.42 -2.41 2.39
C SER A 13 3.35 -0.97 1.87
N ILE A 14 4.44 -0.20 1.95
CA ILE A 14 4.52 1.15 1.38
C ILE A 14 4.33 1.11 -0.14
N LEU A 15 5.01 0.19 -0.84
CA LEU A 15 4.85 0.05 -2.29
C LEU A 15 3.41 -0.30 -2.68
N VAL A 16 2.77 -1.21 -1.95
CA VAL A 16 1.36 -1.56 -2.15
C VAL A 16 0.46 -0.34 -1.97
N VAL A 17 0.63 0.41 -0.88
CA VAL A 17 -0.15 1.63 -0.64
C VAL A 17 0.03 2.65 -1.76
N SER A 18 1.27 2.91 -2.19
CA SER A 18 1.55 3.86 -3.27
C SER A 18 0.87 3.45 -4.58
N LEU A 19 0.96 2.18 -4.98
CA LEU A 19 0.37 1.67 -6.21
C LEU A 19 -1.17 1.79 -6.20
N PHE A 20 -1.82 1.42 -5.09
CA PHE A 20 -3.28 1.50 -5.00
C PHE A 20 -3.79 2.93 -4.84
N ILE A 21 -3.02 3.84 -4.23
CA ILE A 21 -3.37 5.26 -4.18
C ILE A 21 -3.26 5.89 -5.57
N GLU A 22 -2.21 5.58 -6.33
CA GLU A 22 -2.05 6.06 -7.71
C GLU A 22 -3.18 5.52 -8.61
N ASP A 23 -3.55 4.24 -8.47
CA ASP A 23 -4.66 3.66 -9.23
C ASP A 23 -6.01 4.32 -8.85
N ALA A 24 -6.26 4.53 -7.56
CA ALA A 24 -7.45 5.25 -7.09
C ALA A 24 -7.50 6.69 -7.62
N ALA A 25 -6.36 7.39 -7.64
CA ALA A 25 -6.26 8.75 -8.17
C ALA A 25 -6.48 8.79 -9.70
N ALA A 26 -5.92 7.83 -10.45
CA ALA A 26 -6.13 7.69 -11.88
C ALA A 26 -7.60 7.35 -12.22
N SER A 27 -8.21 6.47 -11.41
CA SER A 27 -9.63 6.09 -11.49
C SER A 27 -10.55 7.29 -11.21
N LEU A 28 -10.25 8.09 -10.18
CA LEU A 28 -10.94 9.35 -9.87
C LEU A 28 -10.80 10.40 -10.99
N ALA A 29 -9.66 10.44 -11.67
CA ALA A 29 -9.41 11.32 -12.82
C ALA A 29 -10.08 10.81 -14.12
N GLY A 30 -10.73 9.65 -14.10
CA GLY A 30 -11.34 9.02 -15.28
C GLY A 30 -10.32 8.53 -16.32
N GLN A 31 -9.03 8.45 -15.97
CA GLN A 31 -7.95 8.01 -16.84
C GLN A 31 -7.60 6.55 -16.56
N THR A 32 -8.43 5.64 -17.08
CA THR A 32 -8.22 4.18 -16.98
C THR A 32 -7.01 3.68 -17.76
N SER A 33 -6.49 4.45 -18.72
CA SER A 33 -5.27 4.12 -19.47
C SER A 33 -3.97 4.33 -18.69
N LEU A 34 -4.01 5.13 -17.62
CA LEU A 34 -2.90 5.34 -16.69
C LEU A 34 -3.01 4.48 -15.42
N ALA A 35 -4.13 3.77 -15.26
CA ALA A 35 -4.36 2.88 -14.12
C ALA A 35 -3.45 1.64 -14.27
N VAL A 36 -2.43 1.55 -13.42
CA VAL A 36 -1.43 0.46 -13.40
C VAL A 36 -2.09 -0.90 -13.13
N LEU A 37 -3.17 -0.92 -12.35
CA LEU A 37 -3.95 -2.13 -12.00
C LEU A 37 -5.21 -2.28 -12.87
N GLY A 38 -5.40 -1.42 -13.87
CA GLY A 38 -6.47 -1.52 -14.85
C GLY A 38 -7.81 -0.92 -14.41
N GLY A 39 -7.87 -0.22 -13.27
CA GLY A 39 -9.04 0.57 -12.87
C GLY A 39 -10.33 -0.24 -12.72
N ALA A 40 -10.25 -1.48 -12.22
CA ALA A 40 -11.38 -2.40 -12.19
C ALA A 40 -12.46 -2.03 -11.16
N SER A 41 -12.07 -1.55 -9.98
CA SER A 41 -13.01 -1.15 -8.93
C SER A 41 -12.37 -0.23 -7.89
N LEU A 42 -12.87 1.00 -7.83
CA LEU A 42 -12.43 2.02 -6.87
C LEU A 42 -12.59 1.56 -5.41
N MET A 43 -13.57 0.69 -5.13
CA MET A 43 -13.75 0.04 -3.83
C MET A 43 -12.59 -0.88 -3.45
N MET A 44 -12.01 -1.60 -4.41
CA MET A 44 -10.85 -2.46 -4.19
C MET A 44 -9.65 -1.60 -3.82
N ASP A 45 -9.41 -0.53 -4.58
CA ASP A 45 -8.24 0.33 -4.39
C ASP A 45 -8.25 1.00 -3.02
N LEU A 46 -9.42 1.51 -2.61
CA LEU A 46 -9.61 2.09 -1.29
C LEU A 46 -9.41 1.07 -0.17
N THR A 47 -9.89 -0.16 -0.35
CA THR A 47 -9.73 -1.24 0.64
C THR A 47 -8.26 -1.63 0.80
N PHE A 48 -7.53 -1.81 -0.30
CA PHE A 48 -6.11 -2.14 -0.27
C PHE A 48 -5.24 -0.99 0.22
N ALA A 49 -5.59 0.27 -0.09
CA ALA A 49 -4.91 1.43 0.46
C ALA A 49 -5.07 1.49 1.99
N ILE A 50 -6.28 1.26 2.52
CA ILE A 50 -6.54 1.25 3.96
C ILE A 50 -5.80 0.10 4.65
N LEU A 51 -5.94 -1.13 4.14
CA LEU A 51 -5.27 -2.31 4.72
C LEU A 51 -3.75 -2.21 4.62
N GLY A 52 -3.23 -1.69 3.50
CA GLY A 52 -1.81 -1.43 3.32
C GLY A 52 -1.26 -0.43 4.34
N CYS A 53 -1.99 0.66 4.60
CA CYS A 53 -1.63 1.63 5.65
C CYS A 53 -1.60 1.01 7.04
N VAL A 54 -2.56 0.13 7.37
CA VAL A 54 -2.57 -0.60 8.65
C VAL A 54 -1.35 -1.52 8.75
N LEU A 55 -1.00 -2.25 7.69
CA LEU A 55 0.18 -3.12 7.67
C LEU A 55 1.49 -2.33 7.77
N ALA A 56 1.57 -1.18 7.11
CA ALA A 56 2.71 -0.27 7.22
C ALA A 56 2.86 0.25 8.66
N TYR A 57 1.75 0.66 9.30
CA TYR A 57 1.73 1.11 10.69
C TYR A 57 2.16 0.01 11.67
N LEU A 58 1.62 -1.22 11.53
CA LEU A 58 1.98 -2.35 12.38
C LEU A 58 3.45 -2.76 12.19
N SER A 59 3.92 -2.77 10.95
CA SER A 59 5.34 -3.03 10.64
C SER A 59 6.24 -1.95 11.25
N TRP A 60 5.84 -0.68 11.18
CA TRP A 60 6.58 0.43 11.78
C TRP A 60 6.62 0.36 13.30
N SER A 61 5.49 0.08 13.95
CA SER A 61 5.43 -0.11 15.42
C SER A 61 6.35 -1.24 15.86
N THR A 62 6.25 -2.39 15.20
CA THR A 62 7.08 -3.57 15.49
C THR A 62 8.57 -3.28 15.28
N TYR A 63 8.92 -2.53 14.23
CA TYR A 63 10.30 -2.09 14.00
C TYR A 63 10.82 -1.19 15.13
N ARG A 64 9.97 -0.30 15.64
CA ARG A 64 10.31 0.59 16.76
C ARG A 64 10.49 -0.17 18.07
N GLU A 65 9.65 -1.17 18.35
CA GLU A 65 9.76 -2.05 19.53
C GLU A 65 11.06 -2.87 19.55
N GLN A 66 11.61 -3.21 18.37
CA GLN A 66 12.87 -3.96 18.25
C GLN A 66 14.13 -3.07 18.24
N ARG A 67 13.98 -1.75 18.37
CA ARG A 67 15.07 -0.77 18.34
C ARG A 67 15.57 -0.47 19.75
#